data_AF-A0AB37XNP8-F1
#
_entry.id   AF-A0AB37XNP8-F1
#
_cell.length_a   1.000
_cell.length_b   1.000
_cell.length_c   1.000
_cell.angle_alpha   90.00
_cell.angle_beta   90.00
_cell.angle_gamma   90.00
#
_symmetry.space_group_name_H-M   'P 1'
#
loop_
_entity.id
_entity.type
_entity.pdbx_description
1 polymer ?
#
loop_
_entity_poly.entity_id
_entity_poly.type
_entity_poly.pdbx_seq_one_letter_code
_entity_poly.pdbx_strand_id
1 'polypeptide(L)'
;MTENKGSSQPKKNGNNGGKSNSKKNRNVKRTIIKIIGFMIIAFFVVLLLGILLFAYYAWKAPAFTEAKLQDPIPAKIYDKNGELVKTLDNGQRHEHVNLKDVPKSMKDAVLATEDNRFYEHGALDYKRLFGAIGKNLTGGFGSEGASTL
;
A
#
# COMPACT_ATOMS: atom_id res chain seq x y z
N MET A 1 26.39 34.22 -94.07
CA MET A 1 26.94 32.84 -94.14
C MET A 1 27.36 32.46 -92.72
N THR A 2 26.91 31.43 -92.02
CA THR A 2 26.06 30.25 -92.32
C THR A 2 25.42 29.80 -91.00
N GLU A 3 24.23 29.19 -91.15
CA GLU A 3 23.41 28.51 -90.14
C GLU A 3 24.17 27.36 -89.44
N ASN A 4 23.69 26.86 -88.28
CA ASN A 4 22.84 25.65 -88.23
C ASN A 4 22.55 25.16 -86.79
N LYS A 5 21.39 24.50 -86.72
CA LYS A 5 20.53 24.00 -85.64
C LYS A 5 21.12 22.87 -84.79
N GLY A 6 20.46 22.61 -83.65
CA GLY A 6 20.50 21.30 -83.00
C GLY A 6 19.74 21.21 -81.67
N SER A 7 18.47 20.82 -81.74
CA SER A 7 17.53 20.52 -80.65
C SER A 7 17.89 19.31 -79.78
N SER A 8 17.53 19.32 -78.48
CA SER A 8 16.70 18.27 -77.79
C SER A 8 16.76 18.39 -76.26
N GLN A 9 15.61 18.24 -75.59
CA GLN A 9 15.46 18.22 -74.13
C GLN A 9 15.97 16.92 -73.48
N PRO A 10 16.10 16.90 -72.14
CA PRO A 10 15.31 15.92 -71.40
C PRO A 10 14.48 16.47 -70.22
N LYS A 11 13.53 15.61 -69.87
CA LYS A 11 12.42 15.66 -68.92
C LYS A 11 12.80 15.77 -67.42
N LYS A 12 11.78 16.19 -66.64
CA LYS A 12 11.35 15.70 -65.31
C LYS A 12 12.33 15.73 -64.14
N ASN A 13 11.96 16.46 -63.09
CA ASN A 13 11.41 15.89 -61.84
C ASN A 13 10.97 17.08 -60.96
N GLY A 14 9.76 17.15 -60.41
CA GLY A 14 9.04 16.06 -59.78
C GLY A 14 9.28 16.11 -58.28
N ASN A 15 8.21 16.46 -57.57
CA ASN A 15 7.88 16.05 -56.21
C ASN A 15 8.26 16.97 -55.02
N ASN A 16 7.27 17.78 -54.65
CA ASN A 16 6.69 17.81 -53.30
C ASN A 16 7.05 16.60 -52.43
N GLY A 17 7.66 16.84 -51.27
CA GLY A 17 7.96 15.77 -50.33
C GLY A 17 8.15 16.19 -48.87
N GLY A 18 7.83 17.42 -48.49
CA GLY A 18 8.02 17.92 -47.11
C GLY A 18 6.89 17.60 -46.13
N LYS A 19 6.18 16.46 -46.23
CA LYS A 19 5.08 16.10 -45.30
C LYS A 19 4.93 14.59 -45.10
N SER A 20 5.86 13.93 -44.41
CA SER A 20 5.68 12.52 -44.01
C SER A 20 5.93 12.25 -42.52
N ASN A 21 6.79 13.02 -41.83
CA ASN A 21 7.14 12.74 -40.44
C ASN A 21 6.08 13.11 -39.37
N SER A 22 5.01 13.84 -39.72
CA SER A 22 3.98 14.23 -38.74
C SER A 22 2.87 13.19 -38.54
N LYS A 23 2.62 12.31 -39.52
CA LYS A 23 1.57 11.27 -39.43
C LYS A 23 1.98 10.11 -38.52
N LYS A 24 3.25 9.68 -38.57
CA LYS A 24 3.78 8.58 -37.74
C LYS A 24 3.69 8.89 -36.24
N ASN A 25 3.99 10.14 -35.86
CA ASN A 25 4.00 10.59 -34.47
C ASN A 25 2.57 10.77 -33.88
N ARG A 26 1.57 11.07 -34.71
CA ARG A 26 0.16 11.17 -34.27
C ARG A 26 -0.43 9.81 -33.89
N ASN A 27 -0.06 8.75 -34.58
CA ASN A 27 -0.57 7.40 -34.29
C ASN A 27 0.03 6.85 -32.99
N VAL A 28 1.34 7.10 -32.73
CA VAL A 28 1.98 6.72 -31.46
C VAL A 28 1.39 7.48 -30.28
N LYS A 29 1.22 8.81 -30.38
CA LYS A 29 0.57 9.62 -29.33
C LYS A 29 -0.86 9.16 -29.02
N ARG A 30 -1.65 8.82 -30.06
CA ARG A 30 -3.00 8.27 -29.89
C ARG A 30 -3.00 6.92 -29.18
N THR A 31 -2.04 6.05 -29.49
CA THR A 31 -1.90 4.75 -28.82
C THR A 31 -1.50 4.93 -27.35
N ILE A 32 -0.56 5.83 -27.04
CA ILE A 32 -0.16 6.14 -25.66
C ILE A 32 -1.34 6.68 -24.84
N ILE A 33 -2.11 7.63 -25.39
CA ILE A 33 -3.30 8.18 -24.71
C ILE A 33 -4.34 7.08 -24.44
N LYS A 34 -4.54 6.14 -25.38
CA LYS A 34 -5.44 5.00 -25.18
C LYS A 34 -4.95 4.06 -24.08
N ILE A 35 -3.64 3.79 -24.02
CA ILE A 35 -3.04 2.94 -22.98
C ILE A 35 -3.17 3.60 -21.60
N ILE A 36 -2.86 4.89 -21.49
CA ILE A 36 -3.01 5.63 -20.22
C ILE A 36 -4.49 5.66 -19.80
N GLY A 37 -5.39 5.94 -20.74
CA GLY A 37 -6.84 5.90 -20.47
C GLY A 37 -7.30 4.53 -19.98
N PHE A 38 -6.84 3.46 -20.61
CA PHE A 38 -7.12 2.08 -20.18
C PHE A 38 -6.56 1.80 -18.77
N MET A 39 -5.33 2.25 -18.47
CA MET A 39 -4.73 2.06 -17.15
C MET A 39 -5.47 2.82 -16.05
N ILE A 40 -5.94 4.04 -16.32
CA ILE A 40 -6.75 4.81 -15.39
C ILE A 40 -8.08 4.08 -15.12
N ILE A 41 -8.76 3.61 -16.17
CA ILE A 41 -9.99 2.83 -16.03
C ILE A 41 -9.73 1.56 -15.21
N ALA A 42 -8.67 0.81 -15.52
CA ALA A 42 -8.29 -0.39 -14.78
C ALA A 42 -8.02 -0.09 -13.30
N PHE A 43 -7.33 1.01 -12.97
CA PHE A 43 -7.10 1.44 -11.59
C PHE A 43 -8.41 1.68 -10.84
N PHE A 44 -9.36 2.42 -11.44
CA PHE A 44 -10.66 2.67 -10.82
C PHE A 44 -11.50 1.39 -10.68
N VAL A 45 -11.41 0.45 -11.63
CA VAL A 45 -12.08 -0.86 -11.52
C VAL A 45 -11.52 -1.63 -10.33
N VAL A 46 -10.19 -1.72 -10.18
CA VAL A 46 -9.56 -2.40 -9.04
C VAL A 46 -9.90 -1.70 -7.72
N LEU A 47 -9.87 -0.37 -7.68
CA LEU A 47 -10.24 0.41 -6.50
C LEU A 47 -11.70 0.15 -6.09
N LEU A 48 -12.62 0.16 -7.05
CA LEU A 48 -14.04 -0.13 -6.82
C LEU A 48 -14.24 -1.54 -6.29
N LEU A 49 -13.58 -2.53 -6.90
CA LEU A 49 -13.61 -3.93 -6.43
C LEU A 49 -13.08 -4.04 -4.99
N GLY A 50 -11.99 -3.35 -4.67
CA GLY A 50 -11.43 -3.31 -3.31
C GLY A 50 -12.40 -2.69 -2.29
N ILE A 51 -13.06 -1.58 -2.63
CA ILE A 51 -14.07 -0.94 -1.77
C ILE A 51 -15.27 -1.86 -1.56
N LEU A 52 -15.78 -2.49 -2.62
CA LEU A 52 -16.90 -3.42 -2.53
C LEU A 52 -16.55 -4.65 -1.67
N LEU A 53 -15.34 -5.19 -1.85
CA LEU A 53 -14.84 -6.30 -1.05
C LEU A 53 -14.72 -5.92 0.43
N PHE A 54 -14.14 -4.75 0.71
CA PHE A 54 -14.06 -4.21 2.07
C PHE A 54 -15.44 -4.04 2.69
N ALA A 55 -16.39 -3.42 1.97
CA ALA A 55 -17.76 -3.22 2.45
C ALA A 55 -18.49 -4.55 2.74
N TYR A 56 -18.29 -5.56 1.88
CA TYR A 56 -18.83 -6.90 2.09
C TYR A 56 -18.32 -7.54 3.39
N TYR A 57 -17.01 -7.47 3.65
CA TYR A 57 -16.43 -8.01 4.88
C TYR A 57 -16.81 -7.18 6.11
N ALA A 58 -16.86 -5.85 6.00
CA ALA A 58 -17.30 -4.98 7.07
C ALA A 58 -18.74 -5.27 7.48
N TRP A 59 -19.64 -5.53 6.53
CA TRP A 59 -21.03 -5.89 6.83
C TRP A 59 -21.15 -7.28 7.46
N LYS A 60 -20.31 -8.24 7.04
CA LYS A 60 -20.27 -9.58 7.65
C LYS A 60 -19.58 -9.65 9.01
N ALA A 61 -18.87 -8.59 9.41
CA ALA A 61 -18.13 -8.59 10.66
C ALA A 61 -19.10 -8.77 11.84
N PRO A 62 -18.77 -9.64 12.81
CA PRO A 62 -19.59 -9.80 14.00
C PRO A 62 -19.64 -8.50 14.80
N ALA A 63 -20.73 -8.27 15.53
CA ALA A 63 -20.82 -7.14 16.44
C ALA A 63 -19.65 -7.13 17.43
N PHE A 64 -19.07 -5.95 17.58
CA PHE A 64 -17.98 -5.68 18.49
C PHE A 64 -18.52 -5.56 19.91
N THR A 65 -17.87 -6.22 20.88
CA THR A 65 -18.20 -6.08 22.30
C THR A 65 -16.90 -5.98 23.10
N GLU A 66 -16.87 -5.10 24.10
CA GLU A 66 -15.69 -4.92 24.96
C GLU A 66 -15.28 -6.23 25.66
N ALA A 67 -16.24 -7.09 25.96
CA ALA A 67 -16.00 -8.41 26.55
C ALA A 67 -15.05 -9.30 25.70
N LYS A 68 -14.97 -9.09 24.38
CA LYS A 68 -14.04 -9.83 23.51
C LYS A 68 -12.61 -9.30 23.53
N LEU A 69 -12.38 -8.12 24.12
CA LEU A 69 -11.06 -7.53 24.30
C LEU A 69 -10.48 -7.79 25.70
N GLN A 70 -11.28 -8.30 26.62
CA GLN A 70 -10.80 -8.59 27.97
C GLN A 70 -9.90 -9.82 27.92
N ASP A 71 -8.70 -9.68 28.48
CA ASP A 71 -7.80 -10.80 28.66
C ASP A 71 -8.47 -11.86 29.54
N PRO A 72 -8.41 -13.15 29.17
CA PRO A 72 -8.90 -14.21 30.01
C PRO A 72 -8.07 -14.24 31.30
N ILE A 73 -8.71 -13.88 32.42
CA ILE A 73 -8.08 -13.98 33.75
C ILE A 73 -8.22 -15.44 34.21
N PRO A 74 -7.10 -16.17 34.41
CA PRO A 74 -7.17 -17.57 34.78
C PRO A 74 -7.69 -17.73 36.22
N ALA A 75 -8.45 -18.79 36.46
CA ALA A 75 -8.97 -19.10 37.79
C ALA A 75 -7.83 -19.50 38.73
N LYS A 76 -7.85 -19.01 39.97
CA LYS A 76 -6.86 -19.32 41.01
C LYS A 76 -7.50 -20.22 42.07
N ILE A 77 -6.85 -21.34 42.38
CA ILE A 77 -7.27 -22.32 43.39
C ILE A 77 -6.42 -22.12 44.64
N TYR A 78 -7.07 -21.91 45.78
CA TYR A 78 -6.44 -21.71 47.08
C TYR A 78 -6.71 -22.89 48.00
N ASP A 79 -5.78 -23.17 48.92
CA ASP A 79 -5.98 -24.17 49.96
C ASP A 79 -6.82 -23.63 51.14
N LYS A 80 -7.04 -24.46 52.15
CA LYS A 80 -7.79 -24.09 53.37
C LYS A 80 -7.15 -22.96 54.19
N ASN A 81 -5.85 -22.70 53.99
CA ASN A 81 -5.09 -21.68 54.68
C ASN A 81 -5.01 -20.38 53.85
N GLY A 82 -5.55 -20.36 52.64
CA GLY A 82 -5.49 -19.23 51.71
C GLY A 82 -4.22 -19.18 50.86
N GLU A 83 -3.42 -20.24 50.83
CA GLU A 83 -2.22 -20.33 49.98
C GLU A 83 -2.59 -20.69 48.54
N LEU A 84 -1.99 -20.03 47.55
CA LEU A 84 -2.24 -20.30 46.14
C LEU A 84 -1.66 -21.68 45.76
N VAL A 85 -2.52 -22.63 45.41
CA VAL A 85 -2.14 -23.98 45.01
C VAL A 85 -1.87 -24.06 43.52
N LYS A 86 -2.78 -23.50 42.70
CA LYS A 86 -2.72 -23.62 41.24
C LYS A 86 -3.47 -22.51 40.54
N THR A 87 -2.93 -22.04 39.43
CA THR A 87 -3.62 -21.21 38.45
C THR A 87 -4.06 -22.08 37.28
N LEU A 88 -5.32 -21.95 36.85
CA LEU A 88 -5.88 -22.65 35.68
C LEU A 88 -5.65 -21.81 34.43
N ASP A 89 -4.41 -21.82 33.94
CA ASP A 89 -3.95 -21.05 32.78
C ASP A 89 -3.71 -21.91 31.52
N ASN A 90 -4.06 -23.20 31.57
CA ASN A 90 -3.83 -24.18 30.50
C ASN A 90 -2.37 -24.20 29.99
N GLY A 91 -1.40 -23.85 30.84
CA GLY A 91 0.02 -23.79 30.47
C GLY A 91 0.46 -22.47 29.82
N GLN A 92 -0.43 -21.48 29.71
CA GLN A 92 -0.06 -20.13 29.33
C GLN A 92 0.46 -19.36 30.54
N ARG A 93 1.71 -18.91 30.49
CA ARG A 93 2.28 -18.05 31.54
C ARG A 93 1.83 -16.60 31.34
N HIS A 94 0.59 -16.30 31.71
CA HIS A 94 0.00 -14.98 31.56
C HIS A 94 -0.41 -14.40 32.91
N GLU A 95 0.05 -13.18 33.21
CA GLU A 95 -0.40 -12.40 34.35
C GLU A 95 -0.94 -11.06 33.86
N HIS A 96 -2.21 -10.82 34.13
CA HIS A 96 -2.86 -9.57 33.74
C HIS A 96 -2.36 -8.41 34.61
N VAL A 97 -2.00 -7.30 33.98
CA VAL A 97 -1.51 -6.09 34.64
C VAL A 97 -2.25 -4.88 34.08
N ASN A 98 -2.70 -3.97 34.96
CA ASN A 98 -3.32 -2.74 34.46
C ASN A 98 -2.23 -1.81 33.91
N LEU A 99 -2.55 -1.04 32.86
CA LEU A 99 -1.61 -0.10 32.23
C LEU A 99 -1.02 0.95 33.21
N LYS A 100 -1.75 1.28 34.27
CA LYS A 100 -1.31 2.18 35.36
C LYS A 100 -0.21 1.57 36.23
N ASP A 101 -0.21 0.24 36.36
CA ASP A 101 0.75 -0.52 37.18
C ASP A 101 2.04 -0.82 36.39
N VAL A 102 2.03 -0.62 35.06
CA VAL A 102 3.21 -0.77 34.20
C VAL A 102 4.16 0.43 34.38
N PRO A 103 5.44 0.20 34.73
CA PRO A 103 6.44 1.26 34.87
C PRO A 103 6.56 2.13 33.62
N LYS A 104 6.80 3.43 33.80
CA LYS A 104 6.96 4.38 32.68
C LYS A 104 8.10 3.96 31.74
N SER A 105 9.22 3.51 32.30
CA SER A 105 10.36 3.00 31.52
C SER A 105 10.00 1.81 30.64
N MET A 106 9.14 0.90 31.12
CA MET A 106 8.67 -0.24 30.34
C MET A 106 7.76 0.22 29.18
N LYS A 107 6.81 1.12 29.45
CA LYS A 107 5.96 1.73 28.41
C LYS A 107 6.81 2.42 27.35
N ASP A 108 7.78 3.21 27.78
CA ASP A 108 8.65 3.96 26.87
C ASP A 108 9.55 3.06 26.04
N ALA A 109 10.06 1.97 26.61
CA ALA A 109 10.86 0.99 25.87
C ALA A 109 10.04 0.32 24.74
N VAL A 110 8.80 -0.09 25.03
CA VAL A 110 7.89 -0.68 24.04
C VAL A 110 7.54 0.34 22.96
N LEU A 111 7.13 1.54 23.34
CA LEU A 111 6.79 2.59 22.38
C LEU A 111 8.00 2.98 21.52
N ALA A 112 9.17 3.18 22.10
CA ALA A 112 10.38 3.54 21.34
C ALA A 112 10.79 2.47 20.32
N THR A 113 10.51 1.19 20.60
CA THR A 113 10.90 0.06 19.74
C THR A 113 9.84 -0.26 18.68
N GLU A 114 8.57 -0.35 19.07
CA GLU A 114 7.49 -0.81 18.21
C GLU A 114 6.77 0.33 17.50
N ASP A 115 6.48 1.42 18.23
CA ASP A 115 5.69 2.53 17.72
C ASP A 115 5.84 3.84 18.50
N ASN A 116 6.85 4.65 18.16
CA ASN A 116 7.21 5.81 18.99
C ASN A 116 6.14 6.91 18.97
N ARG A 117 5.33 6.94 17.91
CA ARG A 117 4.28 7.94 17.69
C ARG A 117 2.89 7.40 17.94
N PHE A 118 2.76 6.27 18.62
CA PHE A 118 1.49 5.60 18.85
C PHE A 118 0.39 6.56 19.35
N TYR A 119 0.73 7.45 20.30
CA TYR A 119 -0.21 8.44 20.84
C TYR A 119 -0.44 9.67 19.95
N GLU A 120 0.32 9.84 18.88
CA GLU A 120 0.24 10.98 17.95
C GLU A 120 -0.57 10.66 16.68
N HIS A 121 -0.65 9.38 16.28
CA HIS A 121 -1.42 8.97 15.11
C HIS A 121 -2.72 8.25 15.50
N GLY A 122 -3.65 8.19 14.54
CA GLY A 122 -4.88 7.41 14.69
C GLY A 122 -4.65 5.93 14.41
N ALA A 123 -5.67 5.27 13.86
CA ALA A 123 -5.61 3.84 13.52
C ALA A 123 -4.50 3.44 12.53
N LEU A 124 -3.89 4.40 11.82
CA LEU A 124 -2.81 4.17 10.86
C LEU A 124 -1.74 5.26 10.98
N ASP A 125 -0.48 4.85 11.07
CA ASP A 125 0.67 5.73 10.85
C ASP A 125 0.95 5.86 9.33
N TYR A 126 0.35 6.87 8.70
CA TYR A 126 0.55 7.13 7.27
C TYR A 126 2.00 7.42 6.91
N LYS A 127 2.79 8.02 7.81
CA LYS A 127 4.19 8.34 7.55
C LYS A 127 5.01 7.03 7.47
N ARG A 128 4.79 6.08 8.39
CA ARG A 128 5.39 4.74 8.32
C ARG A 128 4.90 3.96 7.11
N LEU A 129 3.61 4.03 6.78
CA LEU A 129 3.05 3.35 5.62
C LEU A 129 3.68 3.79 4.30
N PHE A 130 3.68 5.10 4.01
CA PHE A 130 4.26 5.60 2.76
C PHE A 130 5.79 5.48 2.76
N GLY A 131 6.44 5.63 3.91
CA GLY A 131 7.87 5.38 4.08
C GLY A 131 8.24 3.94 3.71
N ALA A 132 7.54 2.97 4.30
CA ALA A 132 7.72 1.55 4.01
C ALA A 132 7.46 1.22 2.54
N ILE A 133 6.41 1.79 1.91
CA ILE A 133 6.16 1.59 0.47
C ILE A 133 7.36 2.07 -0.36
N GLY A 134 7.85 3.30 -0.13
CA GLY A 134 8.99 3.84 -0.86
C GLY A 134 10.27 3.03 -0.66
N LYS A 135 10.50 2.57 0.57
CA LYS A 135 11.67 1.77 0.94
C LYS A 135 11.62 0.37 0.34
N ASN A 136 10.46 -0.28 0.34
CA ASN A 136 10.31 -1.60 -0.28
C ASN A 136 10.42 -1.55 -1.82
N LEU A 137 10.06 -0.43 -2.45
CA LEU A 137 10.25 -0.24 -3.90
C LEU A 137 11.72 -0.02 -4.27
N THR A 138 12.49 0.64 -3.40
CA THR A 138 13.89 1.03 -3.68
C THR A 138 14.92 0.03 -3.15
N GLY A 139 14.64 -0.57 -1.99
CA GLY A 139 15.51 -1.50 -1.27
C GLY A 139 15.09 -2.97 -1.39
N GLY A 140 14.01 -3.28 -2.11
CA GLY A 140 13.46 -4.63 -2.23
C GLY A 140 12.42 -4.96 -1.17
N PHE A 141 11.61 -5.98 -1.46
CA PHE A 141 10.46 -6.36 -0.61
C PHE A 141 10.92 -6.85 0.77
N GLY A 142 10.35 -6.28 1.83
CA GLY A 142 10.64 -6.61 3.23
C GLY A 142 11.69 -5.72 3.90
N SER A 143 12.14 -4.64 3.25
CA SER A 143 13.13 -3.72 3.82
C SER A 143 12.61 -2.94 5.03
N GLU A 144 11.33 -2.55 5.01
CA GLU A 144 10.68 -1.82 6.11
C GLU A 144 9.20 -2.24 6.24
N GLY A 145 8.70 -2.26 7.48
CA GLY A 145 7.30 -2.55 7.81
C GLY A 145 6.46 -1.30 8.09
N ALA A 146 5.14 -1.46 8.12
CA ALA A 146 4.17 -0.38 8.36
C ALA A 146 3.21 -0.66 9.53
N SER A 147 3.61 -1.54 10.46
CA SER A 147 2.80 -1.94 11.63
C SER A 147 2.63 -0.80 12.65
N THR A 148 1.60 -0.90 13.48
CA THR A 148 1.26 -0.03 14.63
C THR A 148 0.73 -0.91 15.76
N LEU A 149 0.84 -0.45 17.01
CA LEU A 149 0.19 -1.07 18.18
C LEU A 149 -1.33 -0.89 18.14
#